data_AF-A0A0M3INI2-F1
#
_entry.id   AF-A0A0M3INI2-F1
#
_cell.length_a   1.000
_cell.length_b   1.000
_cell.length_c   1.000
_cell.angle_alpha   90.00
_cell.angle_beta   90.00
_cell.angle_gamma   90.00
#
_symmetry.space_group_name_H-M   'P 1'
#
loop_
_entity.id
_entity.type
_entity.pdbx_description
1 polymer ?
#
loop_
_entity_poly.entity_id
_entity_poly.type
_entity_poly.pdbx_seq_one_letter_code
_entity_poly.pdbx_strand_id
1 'polypeptide(L)'
;MSEDNLKHPVVKTSQKKKRSRNEKRSDKGGSSISTPLVKHNEGEKWYQYTSEERLEGNAKNADISEVEKNAAFLFQRDVDLYNQLERKRGGSEGAWLSTMVVKGTAADKTSAMQVLIQRSPVHTLSHVNALVSIVEKKNIREAYSTLGVLKELFINELLPPTRKLIPLSMRPIADLKRLSAGSQQNMERRLILWKFESDLKGIYGTFVNAIEKLAGGAVENVCAEACRTALDLLAERPEQEQRLLSLLVNKLGHPNHRLASRLIGYLLQLSRRQPNMRPVIVKEIERLVYRKNISCRAQLYAISFLSQLQLRAGEVDLAASLLNIYIGLFRMLVMKQKMDDKMLSVLLAATNRAFPYAKGEVEKLIKEIDTLYKVLHQSNFATALQTLKLLYQLLLNSEGISDRFYAALYRKLLDVEHSSAQERQLFILLVKALKNDSVDQRVIAFIKRLLQVS
;
A
#
# COMPACT_ATOMS: atom_id res chain seq x y z
N MET A 1 -67.10 20.53 6.67
CA MET A 1 -68.47 20.02 6.90
C MET A 1 -68.62 18.83 5.99
N SER A 2 -68.28 17.63 6.45
CA SER A 2 -69.18 16.66 7.12
C SER A 2 -69.34 15.49 6.14
N GLU A 3 -68.91 14.30 6.54
CA GLU A 3 -69.78 13.10 6.63
C GLU A 3 -69.96 12.39 5.27
N ASP A 4 -70.07 11.08 5.12
CA ASP A 4 -69.80 9.92 5.96
C ASP A 4 -69.90 8.70 5.00
N ASN A 5 -69.15 7.65 5.30
CA ASN A 5 -69.56 6.25 5.24
C ASN A 5 -70.03 5.48 3.95
N LEU A 6 -69.48 4.25 3.87
CA LEU A 6 -70.16 2.95 3.62
C LEU A 6 -70.46 2.46 2.18
N LYS A 7 -69.72 1.43 1.70
CA LYS A 7 -70.15 0.00 1.64
C LYS A 7 -69.26 -0.94 0.78
N HIS A 8 -68.83 -2.03 1.43
CA HIS A 8 -68.44 -3.37 0.94
C HIS A 8 -69.58 -4.08 0.14
N PRO A 9 -69.44 -5.26 -0.53
CA PRO A 9 -68.74 -6.51 -0.11
C PRO A 9 -68.12 -7.33 -1.29
N VAL A 10 -67.56 -8.54 -1.25
CA VAL A 10 -67.84 -9.84 -0.59
C VAL A 10 -66.58 -10.72 -0.77
N VAL A 11 -66.24 -11.61 0.18
CA VAL A 11 -66.06 -13.06 -0.02
C VAL A 11 -65.80 -13.73 1.34
N LYS A 12 -66.56 -14.80 1.56
CA LYS A 12 -66.77 -15.57 2.78
C LYS A 12 -65.59 -16.47 3.15
N THR A 13 -65.42 -16.58 4.46
CA THR A 13 -64.66 -17.56 5.25
C THR A 13 -65.20 -18.99 5.13
N SER A 14 -64.31 -19.99 5.24
CA SER A 14 -64.62 -21.29 5.85
C SER A 14 -63.36 -21.94 6.43
N GLN A 15 -63.41 -22.22 7.73
CA GLN A 15 -62.40 -22.84 8.59
C GLN A 15 -62.27 -24.36 8.33
N LYS A 16 -61.09 -24.96 8.61
CA LYS A 16 -61.02 -26.33 9.17
C LYS A 16 -59.70 -26.62 9.94
N LYS A 17 -59.88 -26.67 11.26
CA LYS A 17 -59.28 -27.54 12.31
C LYS A 17 -57.81 -28.00 12.23
N LYS A 18 -57.03 -27.51 13.21
CA LYS A 18 -55.83 -28.12 13.79
C LYS A 18 -56.12 -29.53 14.34
N ARG A 19 -55.24 -30.50 14.07
CA ARG A 19 -55.04 -31.72 14.86
C ARG A 19 -53.59 -31.79 15.33
N SER A 20 -53.42 -31.73 16.63
CA SER A 20 -52.20 -32.01 17.37
C SER A 20 -51.88 -33.50 17.33
N ARG A 21 -50.66 -33.88 16.94
CA ARG A 21 -50.11 -35.19 17.27
C ARG A 21 -48.79 -35.00 18.00
N ASN A 22 -48.86 -35.29 19.28
CA ASN A 22 -47.80 -35.29 20.26
C ASN A 22 -47.07 -36.64 20.10
N GLU A 23 -45.83 -36.64 19.59
CA GLU A 23 -44.98 -37.84 19.62
C GLU A 23 -43.78 -37.61 20.52
N LYS A 24 -43.67 -38.53 21.49
CA LYS A 24 -42.82 -38.52 22.66
C LYS A 24 -41.34 -38.56 22.26
N ARG A 25 -40.56 -37.65 22.83
CA ARG A 25 -39.11 -37.76 22.94
C ARG A 25 -38.78 -38.94 23.86
N SER A 26 -38.14 -39.97 23.30
CA SER A 26 -37.35 -40.92 24.07
C SER A 26 -35.87 -40.55 23.92
N ASP A 27 -35.31 -40.14 25.04
CA ASP A 27 -33.91 -39.83 25.26
C ASP A 27 -33.07 -41.12 25.21
N LYS A 28 -32.08 -41.17 24.31
CA LYS A 28 -30.93 -42.09 24.39
C LYS A 28 -29.71 -41.38 23.81
N GLY A 29 -28.75 -41.10 24.68
CA GLY A 29 -27.50 -40.45 24.37
C GLY A 29 -26.54 -41.28 23.52
N GLY A 30 -25.58 -40.57 22.91
CA GLY A 30 -24.39 -41.16 22.29
C GLY A 30 -24.08 -40.62 20.88
N SER A 31 -23.20 -39.61 20.81
CA SER A 31 -22.24 -39.35 19.73
C SER A 31 -22.72 -39.30 18.26
N SER A 32 -22.85 -38.09 17.71
CA SER A 32 -22.13 -37.66 16.49
C SER A 32 -22.53 -36.23 16.13
N ILE A 33 -21.56 -35.31 16.18
CA ILE A 33 -21.76 -33.95 15.65
C ILE A 33 -21.88 -34.10 14.13
N SER A 34 -23.11 -34.07 13.59
CA SER A 34 -23.38 -34.27 12.15
C SER A 34 -23.32 -32.97 11.33
N THR A 35 -22.97 -31.85 11.95
CA THR A 35 -22.94 -30.53 11.31
C THR A 35 -21.64 -29.79 11.65
N PRO A 36 -21.05 -29.03 10.71
CA PRO A 36 -19.88 -28.18 10.95
C PRO A 36 -20.07 -27.27 12.16
N LEU A 37 -19.01 -27.14 12.94
CA LEU A 37 -18.91 -26.29 14.13
C LEU A 37 -18.83 -24.81 13.73
N VAL A 38 -18.16 -24.51 12.60
CA VAL A 38 -18.20 -23.18 12.01
C VAL A 38 -19.34 -23.11 11.01
N LYS A 39 -20.33 -22.26 11.30
CA LYS A 39 -21.39 -21.90 10.36
C LYS A 39 -21.07 -20.54 9.77
N HIS A 40 -21.11 -20.46 8.44
CA HIS A 40 -20.99 -19.20 7.72
C HIS A 40 -22.37 -18.88 7.15
N ASN A 41 -22.97 -17.77 7.58
CA ASN A 41 -24.22 -17.29 7.01
C ASN A 41 -23.91 -16.44 5.76
N GLU A 42 -24.81 -16.46 4.79
CA GLU A 42 -24.65 -15.66 3.56
C GLU A 42 -24.57 -14.17 3.91
N GLY A 43 -23.45 -13.52 3.53
CA GLY A 43 -23.19 -12.10 3.75
C GLY A 43 -22.42 -11.75 5.04
N GLU A 44 -22.26 -12.69 5.98
CA GLU A 44 -21.37 -12.49 7.13
C GLU A 44 -19.91 -12.68 6.71
N LYS A 45 -18.98 -11.95 7.32
CA LYS A 45 -17.54 -12.12 7.07
C LYS A 45 -16.92 -12.96 8.17
N TRP A 46 -15.93 -13.80 7.84
CA TRP A 46 -15.38 -14.76 8.81
C TRP A 46 -14.76 -14.10 10.06
N TYR A 47 -14.25 -12.88 9.90
CA TYR A 47 -13.67 -12.10 10.98
C TYR A 47 -14.71 -11.42 11.89
N GLN A 48 -16.01 -11.41 11.55
CA GLN A 48 -17.06 -10.83 12.40
C GLN A 48 -17.46 -11.75 13.56
N TYR A 49 -17.31 -13.07 13.40
CA TYR A 49 -17.64 -14.07 14.43
C TYR A 49 -16.40 -14.71 15.06
N THR A 50 -15.22 -14.15 14.79
CA THR A 50 -13.93 -14.56 15.34
C THR A 50 -13.46 -13.54 16.37
N SER A 51 -13.04 -13.98 17.55
CA SER A 51 -12.52 -13.09 18.60
C SER A 51 -11.10 -12.57 18.29
N GLU A 52 -10.85 -11.31 18.60
CA GLU A 52 -9.60 -10.59 18.27
C GLU A 52 -8.46 -10.78 19.28
N GLU A 53 -8.63 -11.66 20.27
CA GLU A 53 -7.69 -11.82 21.38
C GLU A 53 -6.26 -12.17 20.93
N ARG A 54 -5.31 -11.35 21.38
CA ARG A 54 -3.89 -11.44 21.06
C ARG A 54 -3.09 -11.39 22.35
N LEU A 55 -2.01 -12.18 22.42
CA LEU A 55 -1.05 -12.02 23.52
C LEU A 55 -0.33 -10.67 23.37
N GLU A 56 -0.37 -9.86 24.42
CA GLU A 56 0.46 -8.66 24.53
C GLU A 56 1.89 -9.05 24.96
N GLY A 57 2.90 -8.55 24.25
CA GLY A 57 4.32 -8.76 24.56
C GLY A 57 4.96 -10.02 23.95
N ASN A 58 6.22 -10.30 24.34
CA ASN A 58 7.05 -11.43 23.88
C ASN A 58 6.66 -12.78 24.53
N ALA A 59 5.42 -12.93 24.98
CA ALA A 59 4.94 -14.17 25.58
C ALA A 59 4.87 -15.28 24.51
N LYS A 60 5.75 -16.28 24.62
CA LYS A 60 5.73 -17.48 23.78
C LYS A 60 5.00 -18.58 24.51
N ASN A 61 4.03 -19.21 23.86
CA ASN A 61 3.43 -20.44 24.36
C ASN A 61 4.47 -21.57 24.28
N ALA A 62 4.70 -22.29 25.39
CA ALA A 62 5.65 -23.39 25.45
C ALA A 62 5.18 -24.66 24.71
N ASP A 63 3.88 -24.76 24.41
CA ASP A 63 3.23 -25.97 23.89
C ASP A 63 2.38 -25.70 22.62
N ILE A 64 3.01 -25.11 21.60
CA ILE A 64 2.31 -24.73 20.35
C ILE A 64 2.13 -25.95 19.43
N SER A 65 3.06 -26.90 19.42
CA SER A 65 3.09 -27.96 18.41
C SER A 65 1.94 -28.97 18.57
N GLU A 66 1.62 -29.38 19.81
CA GLU A 66 0.52 -30.30 20.06
C GLU A 66 -0.83 -29.64 19.78
N VAL A 67 -0.99 -28.39 20.23
CA VAL A 67 -2.20 -27.59 19.97
C VAL A 67 -2.40 -27.34 18.48
N GLU A 68 -1.33 -27.09 17.73
CA GLU A 68 -1.41 -26.92 16.28
C GLU A 68 -1.83 -28.21 15.56
N LYS A 69 -1.30 -29.36 15.97
CA LYS A 69 -1.73 -30.67 15.43
C LYS A 69 -3.21 -30.94 15.73
N ASN A 70 -3.65 -30.68 16.95
CA ASN A 70 -5.04 -30.85 17.33
C ASN A 70 -5.95 -29.88 16.55
N ALA A 71 -5.58 -28.62 16.45
CA ALA A 71 -6.34 -27.63 15.68
C ALA A 71 -6.39 -27.97 14.18
N ALA A 72 -5.32 -28.52 13.60
CA ALA A 72 -5.30 -29.00 12.22
C ALA A 72 -6.24 -30.20 12.01
N PHE A 73 -6.25 -31.16 12.94
CA PHE A 73 -7.18 -32.29 12.89
C PHE A 73 -8.64 -31.84 12.99
N LEU A 74 -8.95 -30.95 13.93
CA LEU A 74 -10.29 -30.38 14.09
C LEU A 74 -10.73 -29.59 12.87
N PHE A 75 -9.82 -28.80 12.27
CA PHE A 75 -10.09 -28.06 11.05
C PHE A 75 -10.39 -28.97 9.87
N GLN A 76 -9.57 -30.00 9.64
CA GLN A 76 -9.79 -30.95 8.55
C GLN A 76 -11.12 -31.69 8.73
N ARG A 77 -11.44 -32.12 9.95
CA ARG A 77 -12.73 -32.75 10.27
C ARG A 77 -13.90 -31.82 9.94
N ASP A 78 -13.80 -30.53 10.27
CA ASP A 78 -14.86 -29.54 10.00
C ASP A 78 -15.04 -29.30 8.49
N VAL A 79 -13.93 -29.20 7.74
CA VAL A 79 -13.92 -29.11 6.27
C VAL A 79 -14.58 -30.34 5.63
N ASP A 80 -14.28 -31.55 6.12
CA ASP A 80 -14.86 -32.78 5.58
C ASP A 80 -16.37 -32.85 5.86
N LEU A 81 -16.81 -32.46 7.06
CA LEU A 81 -18.23 -32.35 7.40
C LEU A 81 -18.94 -31.33 6.51
N TYR A 82 -18.31 -30.17 6.26
CA TYR A 82 -18.85 -29.15 5.37
C TYR A 82 -19.00 -29.68 3.94
N ASN A 83 -17.97 -30.32 3.39
CA ASN A 83 -18.01 -30.91 2.06
C ASN A 83 -19.09 -32.00 1.93
N GLN A 84 -19.31 -32.80 2.98
CA GLN A 84 -20.39 -33.79 3.02
C GLN A 84 -21.77 -33.12 3.04
N LEU A 85 -21.94 -32.03 3.78
CA LEU A 85 -23.18 -31.26 3.78
C LEU A 85 -23.45 -30.59 2.44
N GLU A 86 -22.45 -29.99 1.82
CA GLU A 86 -22.59 -29.35 0.50
C GLU A 86 -22.95 -30.36 -0.58
N ARG A 87 -22.40 -31.57 -0.53
CA ARG A 87 -22.82 -32.65 -1.45
C ARG A 87 -24.28 -33.08 -1.24
N LYS A 88 -24.78 -33.00 -0.01
CA LYS A 88 -26.17 -33.35 0.33
C LYS A 88 -27.15 -32.21 0.06
N ARG A 89 -26.73 -30.95 0.23
CA ARG A 89 -27.57 -29.74 0.10
C ARG A 89 -27.50 -29.10 -1.29
N GLY A 90 -26.35 -29.16 -1.94
CA GLY A 90 -26.03 -28.35 -3.13
C GLY A 90 -26.77 -28.74 -4.41
N GLY A 91 -27.56 -29.82 -4.42
CA GLY A 91 -28.36 -30.24 -5.57
C GLY A 91 -27.55 -30.27 -6.88
N SER A 92 -28.15 -29.81 -7.97
CA SER A 92 -27.50 -29.72 -9.29
C SER A 92 -26.38 -28.67 -9.33
N GLU A 93 -26.46 -27.61 -8.53
CA GLU A 93 -25.57 -26.45 -8.62
C GLU A 93 -24.21 -26.72 -7.94
N GLY A 94 -24.21 -27.31 -6.74
CA GLY A 94 -23.00 -27.74 -6.04
C GLY A 94 -22.28 -28.87 -6.80
N ALA A 95 -23.03 -29.80 -7.40
CA ALA A 95 -22.48 -30.83 -8.27
C ALA A 95 -21.83 -30.25 -9.53
N TRP A 96 -22.48 -29.24 -10.15
CA TRP A 96 -21.93 -28.51 -11.29
C TRP A 96 -20.64 -27.75 -10.93
N LEU A 97 -20.61 -27.01 -9.82
CA LEU A 97 -19.41 -26.31 -9.35
C LEU A 97 -18.25 -27.27 -9.08
N SER A 98 -18.51 -28.39 -8.42
CA SER A 98 -17.47 -29.41 -8.18
C SER A 98 -16.94 -30.02 -9.49
N THR A 99 -17.81 -30.17 -10.50
CA THR A 99 -17.43 -30.70 -11.81
C THR A 99 -16.61 -29.68 -12.60
N MET A 100 -16.94 -28.40 -12.54
CA MET A 100 -16.16 -27.33 -13.19
C MET A 100 -14.77 -27.17 -12.60
N VAL A 101 -14.61 -27.26 -11.28
CA VAL A 101 -13.29 -27.20 -10.63
C VAL A 101 -12.35 -28.28 -11.18
N VAL A 102 -12.88 -29.48 -11.49
CA VAL A 102 -12.09 -30.62 -11.97
C VAL A 102 -11.94 -30.61 -13.50
N LYS A 103 -13.05 -30.49 -14.24
CA LYS A 103 -13.13 -30.71 -15.70
C LYS A 103 -13.29 -29.43 -16.53
N GLY A 104 -13.52 -28.27 -15.90
CA GLY A 104 -13.73 -27.01 -16.61
C GLY A 104 -12.47 -26.44 -17.28
N THR A 105 -12.63 -25.38 -18.07
CA THR A 105 -11.48 -24.62 -18.61
C THR A 105 -10.74 -23.85 -17.50
N ALA A 106 -9.53 -23.34 -17.75
CA ALA A 106 -8.77 -22.62 -16.72
C ALA A 106 -9.53 -21.40 -16.14
N ALA A 107 -10.27 -20.68 -16.98
CA ALA A 107 -11.13 -19.58 -16.56
C ALA A 107 -12.31 -20.09 -15.71
N ASP A 108 -13.00 -21.13 -16.17
CA ASP A 108 -14.12 -21.74 -15.45
C ASP A 108 -13.71 -22.29 -14.08
N LYS A 109 -12.53 -22.92 -14.00
CA LYS A 109 -11.95 -23.40 -12.73
C LYS A 109 -11.73 -22.24 -11.77
N THR A 110 -11.17 -21.14 -12.26
CA THR A 110 -10.89 -19.94 -11.45
C THR A 110 -12.18 -19.32 -10.92
N SER A 111 -13.19 -19.15 -11.79
CA SER A 111 -14.51 -18.61 -11.42
C SER A 111 -15.25 -19.53 -10.44
N ALA A 112 -15.22 -20.85 -10.67
CA ALA A 112 -15.85 -21.81 -9.77
C ALA A 112 -15.18 -21.80 -8.38
N MET A 113 -13.84 -21.74 -8.32
CA MET A 113 -13.11 -21.59 -7.07
C MET A 113 -13.45 -20.27 -6.36
N GLN A 114 -13.56 -19.16 -7.09
CA GLN A 114 -13.95 -17.86 -6.54
C GLN A 114 -15.32 -17.91 -5.86
N VAL A 115 -16.33 -18.49 -6.51
CA VAL A 115 -17.69 -18.64 -5.96
C VAL A 115 -17.70 -19.52 -4.71
N LEU A 116 -16.96 -20.64 -4.73
CA LEU A 116 -16.85 -21.53 -3.57
C LEU A 116 -16.21 -20.81 -2.37
N ILE A 117 -15.18 -19.98 -2.61
CA ILE A 117 -14.53 -19.18 -1.57
C ILE A 117 -15.49 -18.15 -0.97
N GLN A 118 -16.32 -17.50 -1.79
CA GLN A 118 -17.33 -16.56 -1.31
C GLN A 118 -18.42 -17.24 -0.47
N ARG A 119 -18.76 -18.50 -0.75
CA ARG A 119 -19.77 -19.26 0.02
C ARG A 119 -19.29 -19.64 1.42
N SER A 120 -18.03 -20.03 1.55
CA SER A 120 -17.47 -20.34 2.88
C SER A 120 -15.96 -20.23 2.90
N PRO A 121 -15.40 -19.03 3.19
CA PRO A 121 -13.96 -18.81 3.16
C PRO A 121 -13.17 -19.77 4.07
N VAL A 122 -13.77 -20.12 5.22
CA VAL A 122 -13.14 -20.97 6.24
C VAL A 122 -12.90 -22.39 5.71
N HIS A 123 -13.88 -22.98 5.02
CA HIS A 123 -13.81 -24.38 4.60
C HIS A 123 -13.11 -24.60 3.26
N THR A 124 -12.94 -23.55 2.46
CA THR A 124 -12.42 -23.64 1.08
C THR A 124 -10.98 -23.13 0.94
N LEU A 125 -10.21 -23.14 2.01
CA LEU A 125 -8.82 -22.64 2.01
C LEU A 125 -7.92 -23.40 1.01
N SER A 126 -8.22 -24.66 0.74
CA SER A 126 -7.56 -25.47 -0.30
C SER A 126 -7.66 -24.85 -1.70
N HIS A 127 -8.81 -24.25 -2.05
CA HIS A 127 -9.02 -23.57 -3.32
C HIS A 127 -8.20 -22.29 -3.41
N VAL A 128 -8.08 -21.52 -2.32
CA VAL A 128 -7.20 -20.34 -2.27
C VAL A 128 -5.75 -20.76 -2.54
N ASN A 129 -5.29 -21.84 -1.89
CA ASN A 129 -3.93 -22.35 -2.11
C ASN A 129 -3.73 -22.85 -3.57
N ALA A 130 -4.74 -23.48 -4.16
CA ALA A 130 -4.69 -23.89 -5.57
C ALA A 130 -4.58 -22.69 -6.52
N LEU A 131 -5.35 -21.62 -6.29
CA LEU A 131 -5.25 -20.37 -7.06
C LEU A 131 -3.88 -19.70 -6.91
N VAL A 132 -3.33 -19.65 -5.69
CA VAL A 132 -1.97 -19.14 -5.46
C VAL A 132 -0.93 -19.98 -6.21
N SER A 133 -1.10 -21.30 -6.20
CA SER A 133 -0.24 -22.22 -6.95
C SER A 133 -0.31 -22.02 -8.47
N ILE A 134 -1.44 -21.58 -9.01
CA ILE A 134 -1.57 -21.20 -10.43
C ILE A 134 -0.72 -19.95 -10.74
N VAL A 135 -0.74 -18.95 -9.85
CA VAL A 135 0.07 -17.73 -9.98
C VAL A 135 1.57 -18.01 -9.82
N GLU A 136 1.95 -18.99 -9.01
CA GLU A 136 3.35 -19.42 -8.89
C GLU A 136 3.89 -20.16 -10.12
N LYS A 137 3.00 -20.78 -10.91
CA LYS A 137 3.39 -21.49 -12.14
C LYS A 137 3.77 -20.49 -13.24
N LYS A 138 4.60 -20.95 -14.18
CA LYS A 138 5.17 -20.12 -15.26
C LYS A 138 4.17 -19.76 -16.38
N ASN A 139 2.89 -20.10 -16.26
CA ASN A 139 1.89 -19.74 -17.27
C ASN A 139 1.44 -18.29 -17.10
N ILE A 140 2.05 -17.40 -17.88
CA ILE A 140 1.89 -15.95 -17.76
C ILE A 140 0.43 -15.51 -17.94
N ARG A 141 -0.32 -16.14 -18.87
CA ARG A 141 -1.71 -15.75 -19.16
C ARG A 141 -2.66 -16.12 -18.01
N GLU A 142 -2.52 -17.34 -17.50
CA GLU A 142 -3.31 -17.80 -16.35
C GLU A 142 -2.95 -17.03 -15.09
N ALA A 143 -1.65 -16.78 -14.86
CA ALA A 143 -1.21 -15.96 -13.74
C ALA A 143 -1.78 -14.55 -13.79
N TYR A 144 -1.80 -13.89 -14.96
CA TYR A 144 -2.36 -12.54 -15.13
C TYR A 144 -3.85 -12.49 -14.76
N SER A 145 -4.66 -13.43 -15.26
CA SER A 145 -6.09 -13.47 -14.96
C SER A 145 -6.35 -13.80 -13.48
N THR A 146 -5.67 -14.82 -12.97
CA THR A 146 -5.84 -15.32 -11.59
C THR A 146 -5.40 -14.28 -10.55
N LEU A 147 -4.38 -13.47 -10.88
CA LEU A 147 -3.89 -12.40 -10.00
C LEU A 147 -5.00 -11.38 -9.69
N GLY A 148 -5.78 -10.98 -10.69
CA GLY A 148 -6.91 -10.07 -10.51
C GLY A 148 -7.99 -10.65 -9.58
N VAL A 149 -8.33 -11.92 -9.79
CA VAL A 149 -9.31 -12.64 -8.95
C VAL A 149 -8.83 -12.78 -7.50
N LEU A 150 -7.57 -13.18 -7.29
CA LEU A 150 -7.00 -13.30 -5.96
C LEU A 150 -6.93 -11.96 -5.23
N LYS A 151 -6.59 -10.87 -5.94
CA LYS A 151 -6.62 -9.52 -5.37
C LYS A 151 -8.01 -9.19 -4.81
N GLU A 152 -9.06 -9.40 -5.59
CA GLU A 152 -10.44 -9.12 -5.16
C GLU A 152 -10.86 -10.00 -3.98
N LEU A 153 -10.53 -11.30 -4.02
CA LEU A 153 -10.81 -12.22 -2.92
C LEU A 153 -10.10 -11.81 -1.63
N PHE A 154 -8.82 -11.44 -1.70
CA PHE A 154 -8.09 -11.01 -0.51
C PHE A 154 -8.63 -9.71 0.07
N ILE A 155 -8.98 -8.73 -0.76
CA ILE A 155 -9.47 -7.42 -0.29
C ILE A 155 -10.89 -7.52 0.27
N ASN A 156 -11.79 -8.23 -0.42
CA ASN A 156 -13.22 -8.19 -0.11
C ASN A 156 -13.68 -9.31 0.84
N GLU A 157 -13.05 -10.49 0.78
CA GLU A 157 -13.52 -11.69 1.49
C GLU A 157 -12.58 -12.15 2.61
N LEU A 158 -11.27 -12.20 2.34
CA LEU A 158 -10.32 -12.91 3.21
C LEU A 158 -9.65 -12.01 4.25
N LEU A 159 -9.19 -10.81 3.90
CA LEU A 159 -8.42 -9.97 4.83
C LEU A 159 -9.33 -9.06 5.66
N PRO A 160 -9.18 -9.02 7.00
CA PRO A 160 -9.90 -8.07 7.85
C PRO A 160 -9.52 -6.60 7.54
N PRO A 161 -10.46 -5.64 7.62
CA PRO A 161 -10.19 -4.23 7.33
C PRO A 161 -9.42 -3.52 8.44
N THR A 162 -9.72 -3.86 9.68
CA THR A 162 -9.28 -3.13 10.88
C THR A 162 -8.00 -3.68 11.48
N ARG A 163 -7.59 -4.91 11.12
CA ARG A 163 -6.49 -5.61 11.78
C ARG A 163 -5.70 -6.52 10.84
N LYS A 164 -4.46 -6.80 11.23
CA LYS A 164 -3.57 -7.78 10.60
C LYS A 164 -3.95 -9.20 11.04
N LEU A 165 -3.58 -10.19 10.22
CA LEU A 165 -3.78 -11.61 10.54
C LEU A 165 -2.88 -12.03 11.71
N ILE A 166 -3.42 -12.79 12.65
CA ILE A 166 -2.74 -13.20 13.88
C ILE A 166 -2.30 -14.66 13.73
N PRO A 167 -0.99 -14.96 13.76
CA PRO A 167 -0.52 -16.34 13.73
C PRO A 167 -0.90 -17.07 15.03
N LEU A 168 -1.04 -18.39 14.97
CA LEU A 168 -1.42 -19.20 16.14
C LEU A 168 -0.46 -19.01 17.33
N SER A 169 0.82 -18.76 17.07
CA SER A 169 1.84 -18.51 18.09
C SER A 169 1.60 -17.26 18.94
N MET A 170 0.85 -16.28 18.42
CA MET A 170 0.54 -15.02 19.10
C MET A 170 -0.85 -15.02 19.76
N ARG A 171 -1.55 -16.16 19.75
CA ARG A 171 -2.87 -16.34 20.38
C ARG A 171 -2.73 -16.81 21.84
N PRO A 172 -3.63 -16.39 22.75
CA PRO A 172 -3.60 -16.83 24.14
C PRO A 172 -4.16 -18.24 24.28
N ILE A 173 -3.30 -19.23 23.98
CA ILE A 173 -3.65 -20.66 24.06
C ILE A 173 -3.92 -21.08 25.52
N ALA A 174 -3.20 -20.50 26.49
CA ALA A 174 -3.37 -20.80 27.91
C ALA A 174 -4.78 -20.45 28.44
N ASP A 175 -5.40 -19.39 27.91
CA ASP A 175 -6.71 -18.91 28.35
C ASP A 175 -7.90 -19.56 27.62
N LEU A 176 -7.66 -20.51 26.70
CA LEU A 176 -8.69 -21.15 25.86
C LEU A 176 -9.91 -21.68 26.65
N LYS A 177 -9.66 -22.22 27.86
CA LYS A 177 -10.71 -22.73 28.76
C LYS A 177 -11.60 -21.62 29.30
N ARG A 178 -11.01 -20.47 29.67
CA ARG A 178 -11.72 -19.28 30.16
C ARG A 178 -12.49 -18.60 29.04
N LEU A 179 -11.86 -18.45 27.88
CA LEU A 179 -12.39 -17.76 26.71
C LEU A 179 -13.55 -18.49 26.02
N SER A 180 -13.69 -19.80 26.28
CA SER A 180 -14.74 -20.65 25.74
C SER A 180 -15.89 -20.89 26.73
N ALA A 181 -15.91 -20.16 27.86
CA ALA A 181 -16.89 -20.32 28.95
C ALA A 181 -17.04 -21.77 29.43
N GLY A 182 -15.96 -22.56 29.36
CA GLY A 182 -15.96 -23.98 29.73
C GLY A 182 -16.60 -24.95 28.72
N SER A 183 -17.15 -24.48 27.59
CA SER A 183 -17.75 -25.36 26.58
C SER A 183 -16.70 -25.92 25.61
N GLN A 184 -16.63 -27.26 25.52
CA GLN A 184 -15.78 -27.99 24.58
C GLN A 184 -16.03 -27.57 23.13
N GLN A 185 -17.29 -27.37 22.75
CA GLN A 185 -17.66 -27.00 21.37
C GLN A 185 -17.18 -25.61 20.98
N ASN A 186 -17.28 -24.64 21.90
CA ASN A 186 -16.80 -23.28 21.66
C ASN A 186 -15.27 -23.24 21.58
N MET A 187 -14.60 -24.10 22.36
CA MET A 187 -13.15 -24.25 22.31
C MET A 187 -12.70 -24.83 20.98
N GLU A 188 -13.31 -25.92 20.51
CA GLU A 188 -13.02 -26.52 19.21
C GLU A 188 -13.28 -25.53 18.06
N ARG A 189 -14.42 -24.83 18.09
CA ARG A 189 -14.74 -23.78 17.10
C ARG A 189 -13.69 -22.66 17.07
N ARG A 190 -13.26 -22.19 18.24
CA ARG A 190 -12.25 -21.13 18.35
C ARG A 190 -10.88 -21.59 17.83
N LEU A 191 -10.48 -22.82 18.16
CA LEU A 191 -9.24 -23.43 17.65
C LEU A 191 -9.26 -23.58 16.13
N ILE A 192 -10.39 -23.99 15.56
CA ILE A 192 -10.58 -24.06 14.10
C ILE A 192 -10.36 -22.68 13.46
N LEU A 193 -10.99 -21.63 13.98
CA LEU A 193 -10.85 -20.27 13.42
C LEU A 193 -9.44 -19.71 13.57
N TRP A 194 -8.78 -19.99 14.69
CA TRP A 194 -7.37 -19.59 14.88
C TRP A 194 -6.42 -20.33 13.93
N LYS A 195 -6.67 -21.62 13.68
CA LYS A 195 -5.88 -22.39 12.71
C LYS A 195 -6.11 -21.88 11.29
N PHE A 196 -7.38 -21.67 10.90
CA PHE A 196 -7.73 -21.07 9.61
C PHE A 196 -7.01 -19.73 9.40
N GLU A 197 -7.05 -18.83 10.37
CA GLU A 197 -6.39 -17.52 10.25
C GLU A 197 -4.86 -17.63 10.11
N SER A 198 -4.25 -18.57 10.85
CA SER A 198 -2.82 -18.84 10.77
C SER A 198 -2.43 -19.39 9.39
N ASP A 199 -3.21 -20.33 8.84
CA ASP A 199 -2.96 -20.92 7.52
C ASP A 199 -3.21 -19.91 6.40
N LEU A 200 -4.25 -19.08 6.53
CA LEU A 200 -4.52 -17.96 5.63
C LEU A 200 -3.35 -16.98 5.61
N LYS A 201 -2.73 -16.68 6.76
CA LYS A 201 -1.53 -15.83 6.84
C LYS A 201 -0.34 -16.46 6.10
N GLY A 202 -0.17 -17.78 6.20
CA GLY A 202 0.83 -18.54 5.44
C GLY A 202 0.62 -18.45 3.94
N ILE A 203 -0.62 -18.70 3.48
CA ILE A 203 -1.01 -18.63 2.06
C ILE A 203 -0.89 -17.21 1.51
N TYR A 204 -1.21 -16.18 2.31
CA TYR A 204 -0.97 -14.81 1.90
C TYR A 204 0.53 -14.53 1.73
N GLY A 205 1.38 -15.09 2.59
CA GLY A 205 2.83 -15.00 2.45
C GLY A 205 3.36 -15.62 1.16
N THR A 206 2.85 -16.80 0.76
CA THR A 206 3.20 -17.43 -0.52
C THR A 206 2.67 -16.63 -1.70
N PHE A 207 1.48 -16.06 -1.60
CA PHE A 207 0.94 -15.16 -2.61
C PHE A 207 1.80 -13.91 -2.80
N VAL A 208 2.24 -13.26 -1.72
CA VAL A 208 3.17 -12.12 -1.81
C VAL A 208 4.49 -12.51 -2.47
N ASN A 209 5.02 -13.71 -2.19
CA ASN A 209 6.21 -14.23 -2.88
C ASN A 209 5.96 -14.42 -4.39
N ALA A 210 4.77 -14.90 -4.76
CA ALA A 210 4.37 -15.07 -6.15
C ALA A 210 4.29 -13.72 -6.88
N ILE A 211 3.70 -12.69 -6.24
CA ILE A 211 3.68 -11.31 -6.76
C ILE A 211 5.09 -10.78 -6.95
N GLU A 212 6.00 -11.01 -6.00
CA GLU A 212 7.39 -10.54 -6.08
C GLU A 212 8.13 -11.12 -7.29
N LYS A 213 7.95 -12.43 -7.53
CA LYS A 213 8.48 -13.15 -8.69
C LYS A 213 7.90 -12.60 -10.00
N LEU A 214 6.58 -12.41 -10.08
CA LEU A 214 5.92 -11.88 -11.27
C LEU A 214 6.32 -10.43 -11.57
N ALA A 215 6.47 -9.59 -10.54
CA ALA A 215 6.94 -8.22 -10.66
C ALA A 215 8.43 -8.11 -11.09
N GLY A 216 9.18 -9.21 -11.05
CA GLY A 216 10.56 -9.31 -11.58
C GLY A 216 10.65 -9.95 -12.96
N GLY A 217 9.52 -10.27 -13.61
CA GLY A 217 9.49 -10.90 -14.91
C GLY A 217 9.92 -9.98 -16.06
N ALA A 218 9.97 -10.55 -17.27
CA ALA A 218 10.31 -9.80 -18.49
C ALA A 218 9.10 -9.10 -19.13
N VAL A 219 7.87 -9.60 -18.90
CA VAL A 219 6.66 -9.10 -19.55
C VAL A 219 6.12 -7.88 -18.82
N GLU A 220 6.19 -6.71 -19.46
CA GLU A 220 5.84 -5.40 -18.86
C GLU A 220 4.42 -5.37 -18.26
N ASN A 221 3.41 -5.83 -19.02
CA ASN A 221 2.01 -5.77 -18.57
C ASN A 221 1.78 -6.60 -17.30
N VAL A 222 2.42 -7.77 -17.20
CA VAL A 222 2.29 -8.66 -16.05
C VAL A 222 3.01 -8.08 -14.84
N CYS A 223 4.20 -7.50 -15.05
CA CYS A 223 4.93 -6.82 -13.99
C CYS A 223 4.15 -5.60 -13.48
N ALA A 224 3.54 -4.84 -14.38
CA ALA A 224 2.70 -3.69 -14.04
C ALA A 224 1.47 -4.12 -13.24
N GLU A 225 0.79 -5.20 -13.64
CA GLU A 225 -0.37 -5.71 -12.91
C GLU A 225 0.01 -6.32 -11.56
N ALA A 226 1.16 -6.99 -11.45
CA ALA A 226 1.71 -7.45 -10.18
C ALA A 226 2.02 -6.29 -9.23
N CYS A 227 2.64 -5.21 -9.73
CA CYS A 227 2.89 -4.00 -8.95
C CYS A 227 1.59 -3.29 -8.56
N ARG A 228 0.61 -3.23 -9.47
CA ARG A 228 -0.72 -2.65 -9.19
C ARG A 228 -1.46 -3.45 -8.13
N THR A 229 -1.39 -4.78 -8.20
CA THR A 229 -1.96 -5.67 -7.18
C THR A 229 -1.30 -5.46 -5.82
N ALA A 230 0.03 -5.38 -5.77
CA ALA A 230 0.75 -5.06 -4.54
C ALA A 230 0.36 -3.69 -3.97
N LEU A 231 0.19 -2.68 -4.82
CA LEU A 231 -0.28 -1.34 -4.45
C LEU A 231 -1.68 -1.37 -3.84
N ASP A 232 -2.63 -2.04 -4.51
CA ASP A 232 -4.02 -2.10 -4.07
C ASP A 232 -4.15 -2.87 -2.76
N LEU A 233 -3.44 -3.99 -2.60
CA LEU A 233 -3.35 -4.71 -1.34
C LEU A 233 -2.80 -3.83 -0.23
N LEU A 234 -1.67 -3.15 -0.48
CA LEU A 234 -1.05 -2.27 0.51
C LEU A 234 -1.95 -1.10 0.92
N ALA A 235 -2.71 -0.55 -0.03
CA ALA A 235 -3.60 0.59 0.21
C ALA A 235 -4.91 0.21 0.90
N GLU A 236 -5.50 -0.96 0.59
CA GLU A 236 -6.77 -1.39 1.16
C GLU A 236 -6.61 -2.24 2.43
N ARG A 237 -5.62 -3.13 2.46
CA ARG A 237 -5.41 -4.13 3.51
C ARG A 237 -3.90 -4.31 3.77
N PRO A 238 -3.28 -3.51 4.67
CA PRO A 238 -1.82 -3.49 4.87
C PRO A 238 -1.27 -4.70 5.65
N GLU A 239 -1.63 -5.93 5.25
CA GLU A 239 -1.01 -7.18 5.70
C GLU A 239 0.36 -7.33 5.03
N GLN A 240 1.40 -7.69 5.81
CA GLN A 240 2.80 -7.71 5.34
C GLN A 240 3.28 -6.39 4.68
N GLU A 241 2.78 -5.24 5.16
CA GLU A 241 3.06 -3.89 4.68
C GLU A 241 4.53 -3.64 4.28
N GLN A 242 5.48 -3.98 5.17
CA GLN A 242 6.91 -3.77 4.93
C GLN A 242 7.41 -4.56 3.70
N ARG A 243 6.92 -5.80 3.49
CA ARG A 243 7.33 -6.62 2.35
C ARG A 243 6.77 -6.08 1.04
N LEU A 244 5.49 -5.72 1.03
CA LEU A 244 4.83 -5.14 -0.16
C LEU A 244 5.44 -3.79 -0.54
N LEU A 245 5.71 -2.93 0.45
CA LEU A 245 6.34 -1.65 0.21
C LEU A 245 7.78 -1.83 -0.30
N SER A 246 8.57 -2.70 0.32
CA SER A 246 9.94 -2.97 -0.12
C SER A 246 9.95 -3.55 -1.54
N LEU A 247 9.01 -4.44 -1.87
CA LEU A 247 8.81 -4.95 -3.23
C LEU A 247 8.62 -3.78 -4.21
N LEU A 248 7.65 -2.90 -3.98
CA LEU A 248 7.37 -1.77 -4.88
C LEU A 248 8.56 -0.81 -5.01
N VAL A 249 9.22 -0.47 -3.89
CA VAL A 249 10.36 0.45 -3.85
C VAL A 249 11.56 -0.16 -4.58
N ASN A 250 11.85 -1.45 -4.40
CA ASN A 250 12.94 -2.13 -5.11
C ASN A 250 12.70 -2.15 -6.64
N LYS A 251 11.45 -2.18 -7.10
CA LYS A 251 11.14 -2.12 -8.54
C LYS A 251 11.35 -0.75 -9.18
N LEU A 252 11.64 0.31 -8.42
CA LEU A 252 12.14 1.58 -9.00
C LEU A 252 13.49 1.39 -9.72
N GLY A 253 14.24 0.35 -9.37
CA GLY A 253 15.48 -0.06 -10.05
C GLY A 253 15.30 -1.04 -11.20
N HIS A 254 14.07 -1.30 -11.65
CA HIS A 254 13.82 -2.29 -12.71
C HIS A 254 14.45 -1.87 -14.06
N PRO A 255 14.98 -2.82 -14.87
CA PRO A 255 15.56 -2.51 -16.18
C PRO A 255 14.58 -1.81 -17.13
N ASN A 256 13.30 -2.21 -17.09
CA ASN A 256 12.25 -1.53 -17.85
C ASN A 256 11.88 -0.17 -17.22
N HIS A 257 12.30 0.91 -17.88
CA HIS A 257 12.10 2.29 -17.46
C HIS A 257 10.63 2.74 -17.46
N ARG A 258 9.78 2.16 -18.32
CA ARG A 258 8.34 2.49 -18.36
C ARG A 258 7.65 2.04 -17.07
N LEU A 259 7.98 0.84 -16.60
CA LEU A 259 7.49 0.32 -15.32
C LEU A 259 7.98 1.17 -14.14
N ALA A 260 9.28 1.49 -14.10
CA ALA A 260 9.85 2.33 -13.03
C ALA A 260 9.20 3.72 -12.96
N SER A 261 8.93 4.34 -14.10
CA SER A 261 8.20 5.62 -14.18
C SER A 261 6.75 5.49 -13.68
N ARG A 262 6.04 4.41 -14.06
CA ARG A 262 4.68 4.13 -13.57
C ARG A 262 4.62 3.92 -12.05
N LEU A 263 5.64 3.28 -11.48
CA LEU A 263 5.74 3.05 -10.04
C LEU A 263 5.79 4.34 -9.23
N ILE A 264 6.35 5.43 -9.76
CA ILE A 264 6.28 6.74 -9.12
C ILE A 264 4.81 7.16 -8.96
N GLY A 265 4.00 7.02 -10.01
CA GLY A 265 2.57 7.31 -9.96
C GLY A 265 1.83 6.44 -8.94
N TYR A 266 2.16 5.15 -8.87
CA TYR A 266 1.59 4.21 -7.89
C TYR A 266 1.94 4.60 -6.45
N LEU A 267 3.20 4.91 -6.16
CA LEU A 267 3.61 5.34 -4.82
C LEU A 267 2.99 6.69 -4.43
N LEU A 268 2.79 7.60 -5.39
CA LEU A 268 2.08 8.85 -5.15
C LEU A 268 0.60 8.61 -4.86
N GLN A 269 -0.03 7.67 -5.57
CA GLN A 269 -1.40 7.25 -5.29
C GLN A 269 -1.52 6.61 -3.90
N LEU A 270 -0.56 5.76 -3.50
CA LEU A 270 -0.50 5.20 -2.15
C LEU A 270 -0.43 6.30 -1.10
N SER A 271 0.46 7.27 -1.30
CA SER A 271 0.65 8.41 -0.39
C SER A 271 -0.60 9.27 -0.24
N ARG A 272 -1.46 9.32 -1.27
CA ARG A 272 -2.75 10.02 -1.24
C ARG A 272 -3.85 9.21 -0.53
N ARG A 273 -3.90 7.89 -0.77
CA ARG A 273 -4.89 6.97 -0.17
C ARG A 273 -4.62 6.74 1.31
N GLN A 274 -3.35 6.68 1.71
CA GLN A 274 -2.91 6.38 3.08
C GLN A 274 -1.95 7.44 3.62
N PRO A 275 -2.44 8.57 4.16
CA PRO A 275 -1.60 9.65 4.69
C PRO A 275 -0.66 9.20 5.82
N ASN A 276 -1.13 8.28 6.69
CA ASN A 276 -0.36 7.78 7.83
C ASN A 276 0.87 6.96 7.41
N MET A 277 0.88 6.40 6.20
CA MET A 277 2.01 5.63 5.68
C MET A 277 3.11 6.50 5.05
N ARG A 278 2.89 7.80 4.83
CA ARG A 278 3.87 8.67 4.15
C ARG A 278 5.26 8.65 4.78
N PRO A 279 5.42 8.72 6.12
CA PRO A 279 6.75 8.64 6.75
C PRO A 279 7.43 7.28 6.49
N VAL A 280 6.66 6.19 6.48
CA VAL A 280 7.16 4.83 6.23
C VAL A 280 7.67 4.69 4.78
N ILE A 281 6.93 5.23 3.82
CA ILE A 281 7.31 5.26 2.40
C ILE A 281 8.61 6.05 2.21
N VAL A 282 8.68 7.26 2.79
CA VAL A 282 9.88 8.12 2.69
C VAL A 282 11.11 7.41 3.27
N LYS A 283 10.98 6.76 4.44
CA LYS A 283 12.07 6.01 5.08
C LYS A 283 12.54 4.80 4.25
N GLU A 284 11.62 4.09 3.61
CA GLU A 284 12.00 2.95 2.76
C GLU A 284 12.72 3.42 1.49
N ILE A 285 12.29 4.54 0.91
CA ILE A 285 12.96 5.13 -0.25
C ILE A 285 14.32 5.72 0.13
N GLU A 286 14.43 6.35 1.30
CA GLU A 286 15.72 6.80 1.84
C GLU A 286 16.74 5.64 1.90
N ARG A 287 16.34 4.49 2.45
CA ARG A 287 17.17 3.27 2.49
C ARG A 287 17.59 2.83 1.09
N LEU A 288 16.69 2.92 0.11
CA LEU A 288 16.98 2.58 -1.28
C LEU A 288 18.06 3.51 -1.86
N VAL A 289 17.92 4.84 -1.70
CA VAL A 289 18.81 5.82 -2.35
C VAL A 289 20.23 5.78 -1.80
N TYR A 290 20.40 5.52 -0.49
CA TYR A 290 21.72 5.42 0.15
C TYR A 290 22.37 4.04 0.05
N ARG A 291 21.76 3.08 -0.66
CA ARG A 291 22.33 1.73 -0.83
C ARG A 291 23.65 1.78 -1.62
N LYS A 292 24.66 1.07 -1.13
CA LYS A 292 25.92 0.84 -1.85
C LYS A 292 25.59 0.07 -3.15
N ASN A 293 25.86 0.65 -4.32
CA ASN A 293 25.63 0.09 -5.67
C ASN A 293 24.22 0.25 -6.28
N ILE A 294 23.46 1.28 -5.89
CA ILE A 294 22.26 1.64 -6.65
C ILE A 294 22.61 2.33 -7.99
N SER A 295 21.82 2.06 -9.04
CA SER A 295 21.99 2.71 -10.34
C SER A 295 21.54 4.18 -10.30
N CYS A 296 22.20 5.05 -11.07
CA CYS A 296 21.87 6.49 -11.14
C CYS A 296 20.40 6.73 -11.56
N ARG A 297 19.88 5.90 -12.47
CA ARG A 297 18.46 5.97 -12.86
C ARG A 297 17.50 5.60 -11.73
N ALA A 298 17.79 4.56 -10.96
CA ALA A 298 16.96 4.19 -9.82
C ALA A 298 16.96 5.31 -8.76
N GLN A 299 18.13 5.92 -8.51
CA GLN A 299 18.23 7.12 -7.66
C GLN A 299 17.40 8.27 -8.20
N LEU A 300 17.46 8.54 -9.51
CA LEU A 300 16.68 9.60 -10.15
C LEU A 300 15.17 9.36 -10.01
N TYR A 301 14.68 8.12 -10.17
CA TYR A 301 13.26 7.81 -9.96
C TYR A 301 12.83 7.95 -8.51
N ALA A 302 13.65 7.49 -7.56
CA ALA A 302 13.40 7.68 -6.13
C ALA A 302 13.35 9.17 -5.74
N ILE A 303 14.32 9.97 -6.19
CA ILE A 303 14.34 11.43 -5.96
C ILE A 303 13.17 12.10 -6.67
N SER A 304 12.81 11.67 -7.88
CA SER A 304 11.65 12.18 -8.61
C SER A 304 10.36 11.95 -7.83
N PHE A 305 10.18 10.76 -7.24
CA PHE A 305 9.06 10.49 -6.34
C PHE A 305 9.08 11.43 -5.13
N LEU A 306 10.21 11.51 -4.40
CA LEU A 306 10.30 12.36 -3.21
C LEU A 306 9.99 13.82 -3.54
N SER A 307 10.46 14.32 -4.69
CA SER A 307 10.21 15.71 -5.13
C SER A 307 8.74 15.99 -5.46
N GLN A 308 7.99 14.96 -5.88
CA GLN A 308 6.58 15.07 -6.25
C GLN A 308 5.63 14.90 -5.05
N LEU A 309 6.16 14.51 -3.89
CA LEU A 309 5.37 14.40 -2.67
C LEU A 309 4.89 15.81 -2.25
N GLN A 310 3.56 15.99 -2.23
CA GLN A 310 2.95 17.27 -1.86
C GLN A 310 2.98 17.42 -0.34
N LEU A 311 3.74 18.40 0.16
CA LEU A 311 3.73 18.79 1.57
C LEU A 311 2.47 19.60 1.88
N ARG A 312 1.79 19.27 2.97
CA ARG A 312 0.62 20.01 3.47
C ARG A 312 1.00 20.90 4.65
N ALA A 313 0.24 21.96 4.89
CA ALA A 313 0.40 22.78 6.09
C ALA A 313 0.20 21.90 7.34
N GLY A 314 1.20 21.86 8.23
CA GLY A 314 1.23 21.03 9.43
C GLY A 314 2.19 19.83 9.38
N GLU A 315 2.72 19.46 8.22
CA GLU A 315 3.65 18.32 8.06
C GLU A 315 5.13 18.72 8.30
N VAL A 316 5.41 19.36 9.43
CA VAL A 316 6.76 19.90 9.74
C VAL A 316 7.79 18.78 9.84
N ASP A 317 7.48 17.69 10.54
CA ASP A 317 8.41 16.57 10.75
C ASP A 317 8.77 15.86 9.43
N LEU A 318 7.76 15.66 8.57
CA LEU A 318 7.96 15.05 7.27
C LEU A 318 8.78 15.97 6.35
N ALA A 319 8.51 17.27 6.37
CA ALA A 319 9.29 18.24 5.61
C ALA A 319 10.75 18.30 6.08
N ALA A 320 10.99 18.25 7.40
CA ALA A 320 12.33 18.20 7.97
C ALA A 320 13.06 16.90 7.58
N SER A 321 12.39 15.76 7.62
CA SER A 321 12.95 14.47 7.17
C SER A 321 13.31 14.52 5.68
N LEU A 322 12.42 15.00 4.81
CA LEU A 322 12.70 15.16 3.38
C LEU A 322 13.88 16.11 3.13
N LEU A 323 13.93 17.24 3.84
CA LEU A 323 15.01 18.21 3.68
C LEU A 323 16.36 17.61 4.10
N ASN A 324 16.41 16.86 5.20
CA ASN A 324 17.61 16.14 5.62
C ASN A 324 18.08 15.13 4.56
N ILE A 325 17.14 14.37 3.98
CA ILE A 325 17.44 13.46 2.87
C ILE A 325 18.00 14.24 1.68
N TYR A 326 17.36 15.35 1.28
CA TYR A 326 17.83 16.13 0.13
C TYR A 326 19.23 16.71 0.33
N ILE A 327 19.53 17.24 1.53
CA ILE A 327 20.87 17.75 1.87
C ILE A 327 21.90 16.62 1.84
N GLY A 328 21.59 15.47 2.45
CA GLY A 328 22.48 14.31 2.45
C GLY A 328 22.75 13.78 1.04
N LEU A 329 21.72 13.75 0.19
CA LEU A 329 21.87 13.36 -1.22
C LEU A 329 22.69 14.38 -2.01
N PHE A 330 22.46 15.67 -1.77
CA PHE A 330 23.23 16.73 -2.42
C PHE A 330 24.73 16.59 -2.11
N ARG A 331 25.09 16.42 -0.83
CA ARG A 331 26.49 16.15 -0.41
C ARG A 331 27.07 14.93 -1.12
N MET A 332 26.32 13.83 -1.14
CA MET A 332 26.73 12.59 -1.81
C MET A 332 26.98 12.77 -3.31
N LEU A 333 26.16 13.55 -4.00
CA LEU A 333 26.32 13.81 -5.44
C LEU A 333 27.50 14.72 -5.74
N VAL A 334 27.68 15.78 -4.95
CA VAL A 334 28.82 16.70 -5.07
C VAL A 334 30.14 15.95 -4.82
N MET A 335 30.20 15.09 -3.80
CA MET A 335 31.40 14.28 -3.50
C MET A 335 31.77 13.29 -4.61
N LYS A 336 30.77 12.72 -5.30
CA LYS A 336 31.00 11.73 -6.35
C LYS A 336 31.54 12.33 -7.66
N GLN A 337 31.53 13.66 -7.83
CA GLN A 337 31.89 14.40 -9.06
C GLN A 337 31.14 13.99 -10.35
N LYS A 338 30.34 12.92 -10.33
CA LYS A 338 29.41 12.51 -11.38
C LYS A 338 28.10 13.26 -11.20
N MET A 339 28.11 14.53 -11.56
CA MET A 339 26.95 15.42 -11.49
C MET A 339 25.99 15.08 -12.63
N ASP A 340 24.98 14.25 -12.37
CA ASP A 340 23.82 14.16 -13.25
C ASP A 340 22.99 15.44 -13.03
N ASP A 341 23.18 16.42 -13.92
CA ASP A 341 22.51 17.72 -13.88
C ASP A 341 20.99 17.59 -13.71
N LYS A 342 20.39 16.55 -14.29
CA LYS A 342 18.94 16.33 -14.17
C LYS A 342 18.57 15.94 -12.74
N MET A 343 19.33 15.05 -12.13
CA MET A 343 19.10 14.64 -10.75
C MET A 343 19.31 15.82 -9.79
N LEU A 344 20.34 16.62 -10.03
CA LEU A 344 20.64 17.81 -9.24
C LEU A 344 19.55 18.89 -9.37
N SER A 345 19.07 19.13 -10.59
CA SER A 345 17.96 20.06 -10.86
C SER A 345 16.68 19.65 -10.11
N VAL A 346 16.30 18.37 -10.16
CA VAL A 346 15.13 17.84 -9.43
C VAL A 346 15.33 17.96 -7.92
N LEU A 347 16.53 17.64 -7.42
CA LEU A 347 16.85 17.72 -6.00
C LEU A 347 16.76 19.16 -5.48
N LEU A 348 17.37 20.12 -6.17
CA LEU A 348 17.33 21.53 -5.80
C LEU A 348 15.91 22.10 -5.88
N ALA A 349 15.12 21.70 -6.87
CA ALA A 349 13.70 22.08 -6.94
C ALA A 349 12.91 21.53 -5.74
N ALA A 350 13.20 20.29 -5.32
CA ALA A 350 12.59 19.67 -4.14
C ALA A 350 12.99 20.39 -2.85
N THR A 351 14.27 20.73 -2.68
CA THR A 351 14.79 21.50 -1.55
C THR A 351 14.10 22.87 -1.46
N ASN A 352 14.02 23.63 -2.55
CA ASN A 352 13.31 24.91 -2.60
C ASN A 352 11.83 24.83 -2.18
N ARG A 353 11.18 23.68 -2.44
CA ARG A 353 9.78 23.44 -2.08
C ARG A 353 9.62 23.03 -0.62
N ALA A 354 10.54 22.24 -0.08
CA ALA A 354 10.48 21.77 1.30
C ALA A 354 10.96 22.83 2.30
N PHE A 355 11.89 23.69 1.89
CA PHE A 355 12.54 24.70 2.74
C PHE A 355 11.57 25.57 3.56
N PRO A 356 10.47 26.12 3.00
CA PRO A 356 9.54 26.96 3.77
C PRO A 356 8.87 26.24 4.96
N TYR A 357 8.75 24.92 4.88
CA TYR A 357 8.08 24.09 5.90
C TYR A 357 9.03 23.57 6.98
N ALA A 358 10.34 23.58 6.72
CA ALA A 358 11.37 23.00 7.59
C ALA A 358 12.40 24.07 8.02
N LYS A 359 11.92 25.20 8.57
CA LYS A 359 12.77 26.32 9.00
C LYS A 359 13.80 25.96 10.08
N GLY A 360 13.58 24.89 10.85
CA GLY A 360 14.54 24.41 11.85
C GLY A 360 15.82 23.80 11.28
N GLU A 361 15.86 23.48 9.98
CA GLU A 361 17.01 22.81 9.34
C GLU A 361 17.90 23.78 8.53
N VAL A 362 17.65 25.09 8.65
CA VAL A 362 18.35 26.14 7.90
C VAL A 362 19.85 26.13 8.18
N GLU A 363 20.26 25.93 9.43
CA GLU A 363 21.68 25.90 9.83
C GLU A 363 22.51 24.84 9.10
N LYS A 364 21.94 23.65 8.86
CA LYS A 364 22.63 22.58 8.14
C LYS A 364 22.86 22.96 6.68
N LEU A 365 21.92 23.70 6.08
CA LEU A 365 22.01 24.13 4.68
C LEU A 365 22.89 25.37 4.52
N ILE A 366 22.97 26.25 5.52
CA ILE A 366 23.93 27.38 5.56
C ILE A 366 25.37 26.88 5.44
N LYS A 367 25.71 25.76 6.10
CA LYS A 367 27.04 25.13 6.00
C LYS A 367 27.41 24.72 4.57
N GLU A 368 26.42 24.58 3.68
CA GLU A 368 26.61 24.18 2.29
C GLU A 368 26.65 25.36 1.31
N ILE A 369 26.55 26.62 1.76
CA ILE A 369 26.46 27.80 0.86
C ILE A 369 27.58 27.84 -0.18
N ASP A 370 28.83 27.59 0.23
CA ASP A 370 29.95 27.60 -0.72
C ASP A 370 29.86 26.50 -1.77
N THR A 371 29.33 25.34 -1.40
CA THR A 371 29.11 24.24 -2.36
C THR A 371 27.98 24.57 -3.32
N LEU A 372 26.92 25.26 -2.88
CA LEU A 372 25.86 25.77 -3.75
C LEU A 372 26.42 26.78 -4.75
N TYR A 373 27.30 27.70 -4.34
CA TYR A 373 27.96 28.61 -5.29
C TYR A 373 28.87 27.86 -6.28
N LYS A 374 29.57 26.79 -5.87
CA LYS A 374 30.34 25.95 -6.81
C LYS A 374 29.43 25.31 -7.86
N VAL A 375 28.31 24.72 -7.42
CA VAL A 375 27.30 24.12 -8.31
C VAL A 375 26.71 25.17 -9.25
N LEU A 376 26.38 26.36 -8.76
CA LEU A 376 25.85 27.46 -9.57
C LEU A 376 26.75 27.84 -10.75
N HIS A 377 28.06 27.82 -10.56
CA HIS A 377 29.03 28.18 -11.59
C HIS A 377 29.33 27.04 -12.57
N GLN A 378 29.17 25.78 -12.16
CA GLN A 378 29.56 24.60 -12.95
C GLN A 378 28.39 23.89 -13.64
N SER A 379 27.14 24.22 -13.28
CA SER A 379 25.95 23.55 -13.80
C SER A 379 25.27 24.32 -14.93
N ASN A 380 24.42 23.61 -15.69
CA ASN A 380 23.57 24.22 -16.70
C ASN A 380 22.60 25.26 -16.12
N PHE A 381 22.00 26.08 -17.00
CA PHE A 381 21.13 27.17 -16.58
C PHE A 381 19.96 26.72 -15.68
N ALA A 382 19.33 25.58 -16.00
CA ALA A 382 18.20 25.07 -15.22
C ALA A 382 18.56 24.81 -13.75
N THR A 383 19.72 24.20 -13.52
CA THR A 383 20.25 23.86 -12.20
C THR A 383 20.78 25.10 -11.49
N ALA A 384 21.46 25.98 -12.22
CA ALA A 384 21.89 27.29 -11.75
C ALA A 384 20.71 28.12 -11.23
N LEU A 385 19.60 28.18 -11.96
CA LEU A 385 18.40 28.91 -11.56
C LEU A 385 17.76 28.35 -10.28
N GLN A 386 17.64 27.02 -10.13
CA GLN A 386 17.15 26.46 -8.86
C GLN A 386 18.12 26.71 -7.70
N THR A 387 19.42 26.70 -7.97
CA THR A 387 20.45 27.03 -6.98
C THR A 387 20.35 28.49 -6.52
N LEU A 388 20.19 29.43 -7.46
CA LEU A 388 19.98 30.85 -7.15
C LEU A 388 18.73 31.07 -6.30
N LYS A 389 17.62 30.39 -6.62
CA LYS A 389 16.40 30.47 -5.81
C LYS A 389 16.62 29.98 -4.38
N LEU A 390 17.39 28.90 -4.21
CA LEU A 390 17.69 28.33 -2.89
C LEU A 390 18.62 29.26 -2.09
N LEU A 391 19.69 29.76 -2.72
CA LEU A 391 20.59 30.73 -2.14
C LEU A 391 19.84 31.99 -1.70
N TYR A 392 18.92 32.49 -2.53
CA TYR A 392 18.10 33.64 -2.17
C TYR A 392 17.25 33.40 -0.92
N GLN A 393 16.58 32.25 -0.83
CA GLN A 393 15.79 31.88 0.35
C GLN A 393 16.64 31.72 1.62
N LEU A 394 17.85 31.17 1.49
CA LEU A 394 18.80 31.02 2.60
C LEU A 394 19.32 32.36 3.12
N LEU A 395 19.72 33.25 2.21
CA LEU A 395 20.29 34.55 2.53
C LEU A 395 19.25 35.48 3.17
N LEU A 396 17.98 35.41 2.74
CA LEU A 396 16.90 36.14 3.38
C LEU A 396 16.66 35.73 4.84
N ASN A 397 16.89 34.46 5.18
CA ASN A 397 16.60 33.91 6.51
C ASN A 397 17.78 33.99 7.49
N SER A 398 18.98 34.36 7.02
CA SER A 398 20.21 34.35 7.81
C SER A 398 20.69 35.77 8.14
N GLU A 399 21.43 36.39 7.22
CA GLU A 399 22.19 37.63 7.47
C GLU A 399 21.96 38.70 6.38
N GLY A 400 21.05 38.45 5.44
CA GLY A 400 20.78 39.35 4.31
C GLY A 400 21.46 38.90 3.02
N ILE A 401 21.06 39.55 1.91
CA ILE A 401 21.50 39.17 0.57
C ILE A 401 22.90 39.75 0.30
N SER A 402 23.89 38.88 0.12
CA SER A 402 25.28 39.30 -0.12
C SER A 402 25.52 39.82 -1.55
N ASP A 403 26.54 40.65 -1.72
CA ASP A 403 27.00 41.12 -3.03
C ASP A 403 27.38 39.95 -3.96
N ARG A 404 27.89 38.86 -3.38
CA ARG A 404 28.23 37.62 -4.10
C ARG A 404 27.01 37.03 -4.80
N PHE A 405 25.83 37.08 -4.17
CA PHE A 405 24.58 36.64 -4.79
C PHE A 405 24.23 37.50 -6.01
N TYR A 406 24.21 38.83 -5.87
CA TYR A 406 23.87 39.72 -6.96
C TYR A 406 24.86 39.63 -8.13
N ALA A 407 26.16 39.52 -7.85
CA ALA A 407 27.17 39.33 -8.89
C ALA A 407 26.95 38.01 -9.66
N ALA A 408 26.59 36.93 -8.96
CA ALA A 408 26.31 35.65 -9.61
C ALA A 408 25.01 35.70 -10.44
N LEU A 409 23.95 36.31 -9.91
CA LEU A 409 22.69 36.53 -10.63
C LEU A 409 22.90 37.37 -11.89
N TYR A 410 23.67 38.46 -11.79
CA TYR A 410 23.97 39.37 -12.90
C TYR A 410 24.71 38.67 -14.04
N ARG A 411 25.71 37.82 -13.72
CA ARG A 411 26.42 37.03 -14.73
C ARG A 411 25.48 36.05 -15.44
N LYS A 412 24.60 35.39 -14.69
CA LYS A 412 23.68 34.38 -15.23
C LYS A 412 22.59 34.93 -16.14
N LEU A 413 22.38 36.24 -16.19
CA LEU A 413 21.47 36.87 -17.16
C LEU A 413 21.94 36.80 -18.61
N LEU A 414 23.24 36.56 -18.83
CA LEU A 414 23.80 36.46 -20.17
C LEU A 414 23.72 35.06 -20.79
N ASP A 415 23.38 34.03 -20.01
CA ASP A 415 23.27 32.69 -20.57
C ASP A 415 22.13 32.72 -21.61
N VAL A 416 22.34 32.19 -22.82
CA VAL A 416 21.39 32.34 -23.94
C VAL A 416 20.35 31.20 -23.98
N GLU A 417 20.55 30.14 -23.20
CA GLU A 417 19.77 28.91 -23.26
C GLU A 417 18.63 28.89 -22.22
N HIS A 418 17.56 29.63 -22.49
CA HIS A 418 16.36 29.62 -21.64
C HIS A 418 15.15 28.99 -22.33
N SER A 419 14.43 28.14 -21.60
CA SER A 419 13.03 27.85 -21.89
C SER A 419 12.14 28.99 -21.37
N SER A 420 11.00 29.25 -22.04
CA SER A 420 9.99 30.22 -21.58
C SER A 420 9.49 29.99 -20.14
N ALA A 421 9.58 28.76 -19.61
CA ALA A 421 9.26 28.46 -18.22
C ALA A 421 10.36 28.90 -17.25
N GLN A 422 11.62 28.81 -17.69
CA GLN A 422 12.80 29.21 -16.90
C GLN A 422 12.93 30.73 -16.87
N GLU A 423 12.64 31.41 -17.98
CA GLU A 423 12.57 32.88 -18.05
C GLU A 423 11.58 33.43 -17.01
N ARG A 424 10.35 32.90 -16.98
CA ARG A 424 9.34 33.30 -15.98
C ARG A 424 9.85 33.14 -14.55
N GLN A 425 10.54 32.04 -14.24
CA GLN A 425 11.11 31.82 -12.91
C GLN A 425 12.26 32.78 -12.59
N LEU A 426 13.11 33.08 -13.58
CA LEU A 426 14.20 34.04 -13.46
C LEU A 426 13.66 35.45 -13.22
N PHE A 427 12.65 35.89 -13.99
CA PHE A 427 12.00 37.18 -13.79
C PHE A 427 11.36 37.32 -12.40
N ILE A 428 10.68 36.28 -11.93
CA ILE A 428 10.13 36.26 -10.56
C ILE A 428 11.24 36.42 -9.52
N LEU A 429 12.38 35.74 -9.71
CA LEU A 429 13.52 35.86 -8.81
C LEU A 429 14.14 37.26 -8.87
N LEU A 430 14.34 37.82 -10.06
CA LEU A 430 14.88 39.16 -10.27
C LEU A 430 14.04 40.21 -9.58
N VAL A 431 12.72 40.21 -9.81
CA VAL A 431 11.82 41.19 -9.19
C VAL A 431 11.89 41.10 -7.66
N LYS A 432 11.96 39.88 -7.11
CA LYS A 432 12.11 39.70 -5.66
C LYS A 432 13.46 40.20 -5.14
N ALA A 433 14.55 39.84 -5.82
CA ALA A 433 15.90 40.21 -5.42
C ALA A 433 16.17 41.71 -5.51
N LEU A 434 15.69 42.37 -6.56
CA LEU A 434 15.88 43.81 -6.78
C LEU A 434 15.00 44.65 -5.85
N LYS A 435 13.79 44.19 -5.51
CA LYS A 435 12.95 44.89 -4.51
C LYS A 435 13.56 44.92 -3.11
N ASN A 436 14.39 43.93 -2.79
CA ASN A 436 15.07 43.82 -1.50
C ASN A 436 16.51 44.39 -1.53
N ASP A 437 16.97 44.89 -2.68
CA ASP A 437 18.29 45.51 -2.80
C ASP A 437 18.21 46.98 -2.38
N SER A 438 19.07 47.39 -1.44
CA SER A 438 19.16 48.78 -1.00
C SER A 438 20.07 49.64 -1.87
N VAL A 439 20.76 49.05 -2.86
CA VAL A 439 21.76 49.74 -3.69
C VAL A 439 21.19 50.08 -5.08
N ASP A 440 20.75 51.32 -5.25
CA ASP A 440 20.12 51.81 -6.50
C ASP A 440 21.02 51.63 -7.75
N GLN A 441 22.33 51.85 -7.61
CA GLN A 441 23.28 51.69 -8.71
C GLN A 441 23.26 50.26 -9.28
N ARG A 442 23.08 49.26 -8.41
CA ARG A 442 23.01 47.85 -8.81
C ARG A 442 21.72 47.58 -9.56
N VAL A 443 20.60 48.11 -9.06
CA VAL A 443 19.29 48.01 -9.72
C VAL A 443 19.35 48.61 -11.14
N ILE A 444 19.96 49.79 -11.30
CA ILE A 444 20.17 50.42 -12.61
C ILE A 444 20.99 49.53 -13.54
N ALA A 445 22.07 48.90 -13.04
CA ALA A 445 22.89 47.99 -13.83
C ALA A 445 22.09 46.76 -14.30
N PHE A 446 21.25 46.18 -13.43
CA PHE A 446 20.37 45.08 -13.79
C PHE A 446 19.34 45.48 -14.86
N ILE A 447 18.73 46.67 -14.74
CA ILE A 447 17.78 47.19 -15.74
C ILE A 447 18.48 47.37 -17.09
N LYS A 448 19.66 47.99 -17.12
CA LYS A 448 20.47 48.15 -18.34
C LYS A 448 20.78 46.79 -18.97
N ARG A 449 21.11 45.79 -18.16
CA ARG A 449 21.39 44.43 -18.63
C ARG A 449 20.16 43.74 -19.21
N LEU A 450 18.99 43.90 -18.60
CA LEU A 450 17.75 43.33 -19.13
C LEU A 450 17.41 43.93 -20.50
N LEU A 451 17.63 45.23 -20.70
CA LEU A 451 17.45 45.89 -22.00
C LEU A 451 18.45 45.43 -23.07
N GLN A 452 19.59 44.85 -22.68
CA GLN A 452 20.55 44.27 -23.63
C GLN A 452 20.15 42.85 -24.08
N VAL A 453 19.37 42.15 -23.25
CA VAL A 453 19.00 40.75 -23.47
C VAL A 453 17.58 40.63 -24.05
N SER A 454 16.75 41.67 -23.90
CA SER A 454 15.48 41.85 -24.61
C SER A 454 15.70 42.11 -26.09
#